data_AF-A0A4R0JPX7-F1
#
_entry.id   AF-A0A4R0JPX7-F1
#
_cell.length_a   1.000
_cell.length_b   1.000
_cell.length_c   1.000
_cell.angle_alpha   90.00
_cell.angle_beta   90.00
_cell.angle_gamma   90.00
#
_symmetry.space_group_name_H-M   'P 1'
#
loop_
_entity.id
_entity.type
_entity.pdbx_description
1 polymer ?
#
loop_
_entity_poly.entity_id
_entity_poly.type
_entity_poly.pdbx_seq_one_letter_code
_entity_poly.pdbx_strand_id
1 'polypeptide(L)'
;MGWLQNTTTSAAPAVMAPAASVEGIDVSSHQGNVNWASQWSAGKRFAYVKATEGNYYTNPYFAQQYNGSYNVGMIRGAYHFATPNDSSGANQATYFLAHGGGWSRDGKTLPGALDIEYNPYGATCYGLSAASMVNWIRDFLNTYKARTGRDPVIYTNLDWWSRCTGNSTAFNSTNPLWVARYASAPGTLPGGWPFHTIWQYSSTPIDQDRFNGDQSRLVALANG
;
A
#
# COMPACT_ATOMS: atom_id res chain seq x y z
N MET A 1 -5.66 -32.95 -46.93
CA MET A 1 -4.66 -32.55 -45.92
C MET A 1 -4.70 -31.03 -45.84
N GLY A 2 -5.01 -30.46 -44.66
CA GLY A 2 -5.12 -29.01 -44.48
C GLY A 2 -5.81 -28.70 -43.16
N TRP A 3 -5.00 -28.48 -42.14
CA TRP A 3 -5.31 -28.51 -40.72
C TRP A 3 -6.21 -27.37 -40.24
N LEU A 4 -7.24 -27.70 -39.45
CA LEU A 4 -7.99 -26.76 -38.61
C LEU A 4 -7.07 -26.23 -37.52
N GLN A 5 -6.82 -24.91 -37.52
CA GLN A 5 -6.16 -24.24 -36.40
C GLN A 5 -7.18 -24.01 -35.30
N ASN A 6 -7.08 -24.83 -34.26
CA ASN A 6 -7.84 -24.66 -33.03
C ASN A 6 -7.21 -23.50 -32.24
N THR A 7 -7.83 -22.32 -32.28
CA THR A 7 -7.44 -21.21 -31.42
C THR A 7 -7.95 -21.46 -30.01
N THR A 8 -7.09 -22.04 -29.16
CA THR A 8 -7.31 -22.05 -27.71
C THR A 8 -7.01 -20.66 -27.17
N THR A 9 -8.06 -19.86 -26.94
CA THR A 9 -7.97 -18.69 -26.08
C THR A 9 -7.71 -19.15 -24.65
N SER A 10 -6.46 -19.06 -24.19
CA SER A 10 -6.13 -19.21 -22.77
C SER A 10 -6.75 -18.03 -22.01
N ALA A 11 -7.81 -18.28 -21.26
CA ALA A 11 -8.35 -17.30 -20.32
C ALA A 11 -7.32 -17.10 -19.21
N ALA A 12 -6.92 -15.84 -18.97
CA ALA A 12 -6.12 -15.51 -17.80
C ALA A 12 -6.85 -15.98 -16.53
N PRO A 13 -6.15 -16.53 -15.53
CA PRO A 13 -6.80 -17.00 -14.31
C PRO A 13 -7.54 -15.83 -13.65
N ALA A 14 -8.84 -16.02 -13.44
CA ALA A 14 -9.65 -15.07 -12.70
C ALA A 14 -9.13 -15.02 -11.27
N VAL A 15 -8.63 -13.84 -10.86
CA VAL A 15 -8.33 -13.58 -9.45
C VAL A 15 -9.66 -13.62 -8.72
N MET A 16 -9.90 -14.69 -7.96
CA MET A 16 -11.15 -14.88 -7.22
C MET A 16 -11.38 -13.70 -6.25
N ALA A 17 -12.61 -13.21 -6.21
CA ALA A 17 -13.01 -12.24 -5.19
C ALA A 17 -12.89 -12.88 -3.78
N PRO A 18 -12.53 -12.10 -2.75
CA PRO A 18 -12.46 -12.60 -1.38
C PRO A 18 -13.81 -13.16 -0.94
N ALA A 19 -13.83 -14.30 -0.23
CA ALA A 19 -15.06 -14.82 0.39
C ALA A 19 -15.60 -13.89 1.50
N ALA A 20 -14.73 -13.04 2.05
CA ALA A 20 -15.04 -11.99 3.00
C ALA A 20 -14.07 -10.83 2.81
N SER A 21 -14.52 -9.60 3.05
CA SER A 21 -13.70 -8.39 2.93
C SER A 21 -13.99 -7.42 4.05
N VAL A 22 -12.98 -6.64 4.44
CA VAL A 22 -13.14 -5.53 5.39
C VAL A 22 -12.96 -4.22 4.64
N GLU A 23 -13.84 -3.25 4.91
CA GLU A 23 -13.77 -1.91 4.31
C GLU A 23 -12.85 -1.00 5.13
N GLY A 24 -12.06 -0.20 4.41
CA GLY A 24 -11.17 0.80 4.97
C GLY A 24 -11.11 2.05 4.10
N ILE A 25 -10.23 2.96 4.51
CA ILE A 25 -9.90 4.21 3.82
C ILE A 25 -8.42 4.50 4.02
N ASP A 26 -7.87 5.39 3.21
CA ASP A 26 -6.62 6.04 3.51
C ASP A 26 -6.74 7.56 3.40
N VAL A 27 -5.96 8.27 4.20
CA VAL A 27 -6.08 9.72 4.37
C VAL A 27 -4.71 10.39 4.46
N SER A 28 -4.69 11.67 4.10
CA SER A 28 -3.51 12.52 4.17
C SER A 28 -3.90 13.94 4.60
N SER A 29 -2.96 14.89 4.51
CA SER A 29 -3.25 16.31 4.72
C SER A 29 -4.33 16.86 3.76
N HIS A 30 -4.61 16.21 2.63
CA HIS A 30 -5.69 16.62 1.72
C HIS A 30 -7.08 16.57 2.37
N GLN A 31 -7.27 15.70 3.36
CA GLN A 31 -8.55 15.57 4.07
C GLN A 31 -8.64 16.42 5.34
N GLY A 32 -7.52 17.01 5.80
CA GLY A 32 -7.48 17.73 7.07
C GLY A 32 -7.94 16.87 8.26
N ASN A 33 -8.71 17.46 9.19
CA ASN A 33 -9.31 16.72 10.29
C ASN A 33 -10.44 15.82 9.81
N VAL A 34 -10.37 14.53 10.13
CA VAL A 34 -11.37 13.53 9.70
C VAL A 34 -12.42 13.30 10.78
N ASN A 35 -13.71 13.24 10.38
CA ASN A 35 -14.80 12.79 11.24
C ASN A 35 -14.81 11.25 11.33
N TRP A 36 -14.00 10.72 12.25
CA TRP A 36 -13.83 9.27 12.42
C TRP A 36 -15.08 8.52 12.83
N ALA A 37 -15.97 9.14 13.62
CA ALA A 37 -17.24 8.54 14.01
C ALA A 37 -18.12 8.29 12.78
N SER A 38 -18.18 9.25 11.86
CA SER A 38 -18.91 9.10 10.60
C SER A 38 -18.34 7.96 9.74
N GLN A 39 -17.01 7.86 9.62
CA GLN A 39 -16.36 6.77 8.87
C GLN A 39 -16.63 5.40 9.49
N TRP A 40 -16.58 5.29 10.83
CA TRP A 40 -16.91 4.06 11.53
C TRP A 40 -18.37 3.64 11.30
N SER A 41 -19.31 4.58 11.41
CA SER A 41 -20.73 4.37 11.12
C SER A 41 -20.98 3.98 9.67
N ALA A 42 -20.15 4.45 8.73
CA ALA A 42 -20.17 4.04 7.33
C ALA A 42 -19.56 2.64 7.07
N GLY A 43 -19.19 1.90 8.12
CA GLY A 43 -18.72 0.52 8.02
C GLY A 43 -17.21 0.37 7.88
N LYS A 44 -16.42 1.45 7.93
CA LYS A 44 -14.96 1.40 7.86
C LYS A 44 -14.38 0.80 9.15
N ARG A 45 -13.39 -0.08 9.01
CA ARG A 45 -12.77 -0.82 10.12
C ARG A 45 -11.24 -0.76 10.12
N PHE A 46 -10.63 -0.31 9.02
CA PHE A 46 -9.22 0.07 9.04
C PHE A 46 -8.97 1.40 8.35
N ALA A 47 -7.83 2.01 8.69
CA ALA A 47 -7.34 3.20 8.02
C ALA A 47 -5.82 3.16 7.80
N TYR A 48 -5.34 3.66 6.67
CA TYR A 48 -3.94 4.10 6.52
C TYR A 48 -3.85 5.62 6.56
N VAL A 49 -2.81 6.15 7.21
CA VAL A 49 -2.63 7.60 7.37
C VAL A 49 -1.25 8.01 6.87
N LYS A 50 -1.18 9.01 5.98
CA LYS A 50 0.11 9.55 5.53
C LYS A 50 0.87 10.08 6.73
N ALA A 51 2.04 9.53 7.02
CA ALA A 51 2.93 10.06 8.05
C ALA A 51 3.94 11.02 7.45
N THR A 52 4.62 10.59 6.38
CA THR A 52 5.76 11.31 5.83
C THR A 52 5.81 11.25 4.30
N GLU A 53 6.57 12.17 3.74
CA GLU A 53 6.97 12.18 2.34
C GLU A 53 8.45 12.58 2.23
N GLY A 54 9.19 11.86 1.41
CA GLY A 54 10.64 11.99 1.33
C GLY A 54 11.32 11.90 2.69
N ASN A 55 12.38 12.68 2.90
CA ASN A 55 13.03 12.83 4.21
C ASN A 55 12.86 14.24 4.81
N TYR A 56 11.81 14.96 4.40
CA TYR A 56 11.63 16.37 4.72
C TYR A 56 10.22 16.76 5.14
N TYR A 57 9.18 16.02 4.75
CA TYR A 57 7.79 16.36 5.05
C TYR A 57 7.16 15.40 6.06
N THR A 58 6.51 15.98 7.07
CA THR A 58 5.61 15.28 8.00
C THR A 58 4.20 15.81 7.85
N ASN A 59 3.21 14.92 7.77
CA ASN A 59 1.80 15.31 7.69
C ASN A 59 1.36 16.02 8.99
N PRO A 60 0.96 17.31 8.94
CA PRO A 60 0.57 18.07 10.13
C PRO A 60 -0.73 17.54 10.78
N TYR A 61 -1.53 16.78 10.06
CA TYR A 61 -2.77 16.16 10.56
C TYR A 61 -2.56 14.75 11.10
N PHE A 62 -1.35 14.18 11.00
CA PHE A 62 -1.08 12.78 11.34
C PHE A 62 -1.58 12.41 12.74
N ALA A 63 -1.31 13.23 13.76
CA ALA A 63 -1.73 12.95 15.12
C ALA A 63 -3.26 12.83 15.26
N GLN A 64 -4.03 13.72 14.62
CA GLN A 64 -5.49 13.66 14.65
C GLN A 64 -6.01 12.47 13.87
N GLN A 65 -5.43 12.20 12.71
CA GLN A 65 -5.91 11.15 11.82
C GLN A 65 -5.58 9.75 12.37
N TYR A 66 -4.35 9.58 12.82
CA TYR A 66 -3.87 8.33 13.40
C TYR A 66 -4.55 8.05 14.74
N ASN A 67 -4.56 8.97 15.70
CA ASN A 67 -5.21 8.67 16.99
C ASN A 67 -6.74 8.67 16.90
N GLY A 68 -7.33 9.51 16.05
CA GLY A 68 -8.78 9.55 15.87
C GLY A 68 -9.37 8.25 15.31
N SER A 69 -8.71 7.64 14.31
CA SER A 69 -9.11 6.33 13.77
C SER A 69 -9.02 5.23 14.82
N TYR A 70 -7.94 5.19 15.60
CA TYR A 70 -7.78 4.25 16.71
C TYR A 70 -8.87 4.39 17.77
N ASN A 71 -9.20 5.63 18.15
CA ASN A 71 -10.16 5.93 19.21
C ASN A 71 -11.59 5.48 18.88
N VAL A 72 -11.97 5.46 17.61
CA VAL A 72 -13.27 4.91 17.18
C VAL A 72 -13.24 3.38 16.98
N GLY A 73 -12.09 2.74 17.19
CA GLY A 73 -11.93 1.29 17.15
C GLY A 73 -11.33 0.71 15.87
N MET A 74 -10.86 1.54 14.93
CA MET A 74 -10.24 1.04 13.70
C MET A 74 -8.86 0.43 13.97
N ILE A 75 -8.51 -0.56 13.17
CA ILE A 75 -7.13 -1.02 12.98
C ILE A 75 -6.45 -0.01 12.06
N ARG A 76 -5.30 0.54 12.42
CA ARG A 76 -4.68 1.63 11.67
C ARG A 76 -3.23 1.37 11.28
N GLY A 77 -2.82 1.87 10.13
CA GLY A 77 -1.45 1.88 9.65
C GLY A 77 -1.01 3.29 9.29
N ALA A 78 0.29 3.47 9.11
CA ALA A 78 0.86 4.69 8.57
C ALA A 78 1.47 4.39 7.20
N TYR A 79 1.50 5.36 6.29
CA TYR A 79 2.20 5.22 5.02
C TYR A 79 3.20 6.36 4.78
N HIS A 80 4.18 6.05 3.95
CA HIS A 80 5.24 6.95 3.53
C HIS A 80 5.19 7.12 2.01
N PHE A 81 5.04 8.37 1.53
CA PHE A 81 5.16 8.68 0.10
C PHE A 81 6.63 8.80 -0.29
N ALA A 82 7.08 7.91 -1.18
CA ALA A 82 8.47 7.80 -1.58
C ALA A 82 8.89 8.92 -2.54
N THR A 83 10.10 9.43 -2.35
CA THR A 83 10.79 10.26 -3.35
C THR A 83 12.17 9.71 -3.68
N PRO A 84 12.27 8.62 -4.48
CA PRO A 84 13.53 7.89 -4.69
C PRO A 84 14.72 8.68 -5.25
N ASN A 85 14.47 9.83 -5.89
CA ASN A 85 15.49 10.73 -6.40
C ASN A 85 16.11 11.65 -5.34
N ASP A 86 15.49 11.80 -4.17
CA ASP A 86 15.91 12.79 -3.16
C ASP A 86 16.90 12.20 -2.15
N SER A 87 16.72 10.94 -1.75
CA SER A 87 17.58 10.25 -0.79
C SER A 87 17.48 8.74 -0.91
N SER A 88 18.34 7.96 -0.24
CA SER A 88 18.26 6.50 -0.21
C SER A 88 16.98 5.98 0.44
N GLY A 89 16.62 4.72 0.13
CA GLY A 89 15.49 4.04 0.75
C GLY A 89 15.65 3.91 2.26
N ALA A 90 16.86 3.62 2.74
CA ALA A 90 17.18 3.57 4.17
C ALA A 90 16.95 4.92 4.88
N ASN A 91 17.30 6.05 4.25
CA ASN A 91 17.09 7.37 4.82
C ASN A 91 15.60 7.68 4.96
N GLN A 92 14.80 7.38 3.92
CA GLN A 92 13.35 7.60 3.98
C GLN A 92 12.65 6.63 4.94
N ALA A 93 13.08 5.37 5.01
CA ALA A 93 12.56 4.42 6.00
C ALA A 93 12.86 4.87 7.43
N THR A 94 14.08 5.36 7.69
CA THR A 94 14.47 5.90 9.01
C THR A 94 13.63 7.13 9.36
N TYR A 95 13.42 8.03 8.41
CA TYR A 95 12.56 9.21 8.59
C TYR A 95 11.11 8.81 8.87
N PHE A 96 10.55 7.90 8.08
CA PHE A 96 9.21 7.37 8.29
C PHE A 96 9.03 6.77 9.69
N LEU A 97 9.97 5.92 10.14
CA LEU A 97 9.94 5.31 11.46
C LEU A 97 9.99 6.35 12.60
N ALA A 98 10.78 7.41 12.45
CA ALA A 98 10.90 8.49 13.43
C ALA A 98 9.64 9.35 13.53
N HIS A 99 8.79 9.34 12.50
CA HIS A 99 7.68 10.28 12.33
C HIS A 99 6.30 9.63 12.16
N GLY A 100 6.12 8.40 12.67
CA GLY A 100 4.80 7.75 12.75
C GLY A 100 4.70 6.39 12.09
N GLY A 101 5.74 5.96 11.37
CA GLY A 101 5.82 4.65 10.72
C GLY A 101 6.16 3.48 11.64
N GLY A 102 6.17 3.68 12.96
CA GLY A 102 6.42 2.60 13.91
C GLY A 102 5.33 1.52 13.89
N TRP A 103 5.67 0.33 14.38
CA TRP A 103 4.74 -0.78 14.54
C TRP A 103 4.84 -1.39 15.94
N SER A 104 3.71 -1.83 16.49
CA SER A 104 3.63 -2.59 17.74
C SER A 104 2.60 -3.72 17.62
N ARG A 105 2.83 -4.81 18.36
CA ARG A 105 1.94 -5.98 18.38
C ARG A 105 0.75 -5.77 19.32
N ASP A 106 -0.11 -4.81 19.00
CA ASP A 106 -1.29 -4.44 19.80
C ASP A 106 -2.62 -4.91 19.18
N GLY A 107 -2.56 -5.63 18.06
CA GLY A 107 -3.73 -6.05 17.27
C GLY A 107 -4.49 -4.92 16.58
N LYS A 108 -3.96 -3.68 16.64
CA LYS A 108 -4.57 -2.45 16.10
C LYS A 108 -3.62 -1.62 15.25
N THR A 109 -2.34 -1.96 15.20
CA THR A 109 -1.33 -1.28 14.39
C THR A 109 -0.91 -2.17 13.22
N LEU A 110 -1.23 -1.75 11.99
CA LEU A 110 -0.79 -2.41 10.76
C LEU A 110 0.71 -2.15 10.52
N PRO A 111 1.42 -3.02 9.79
CA PRO A 111 2.72 -2.68 9.24
C PRO A 111 2.66 -1.36 8.48
N GLY A 112 3.73 -0.57 8.51
CA GLY A 112 3.83 0.62 7.68
C GLY A 112 3.76 0.27 6.19
N ALA A 113 3.22 1.19 5.40
CA ALA A 113 3.17 1.06 3.94
C ALA A 113 4.18 1.99 3.27
N LEU A 114 4.84 1.47 2.24
CA LEU A 114 5.60 2.25 1.27
C LEU A 114 4.67 2.58 0.10
N ASP A 115 4.30 3.85 -0.02
CA ASP A 115 3.62 4.39 -1.19
C ASP A 115 4.69 4.78 -2.23
N ILE A 116 4.78 3.98 -3.29
CA ILE A 116 5.78 4.13 -4.34
C ILE A 116 5.09 4.11 -5.71
N GLU A 117 4.86 5.32 -6.23
CA GLU A 117 4.03 5.54 -7.40
C GLU A 117 4.52 6.72 -8.26
N TYR A 118 3.66 7.28 -9.12
CA TYR A 118 4.04 8.34 -10.06
C TYR A 118 4.67 9.52 -9.34
N ASN A 119 5.79 10.00 -9.87
CA ASN A 119 6.40 11.22 -9.37
C ASN A 119 5.53 12.44 -9.72
N PRO A 120 4.98 13.18 -8.74
CA PRO A 120 4.21 14.38 -9.01
C PRO A 120 5.10 15.59 -9.34
N TYR A 121 6.43 15.47 -9.19
CA TYR A 121 7.40 16.56 -9.28
C TYR A 121 8.31 16.49 -10.52
N GLY A 122 8.15 15.50 -11.39
CA GLY A 122 9.02 15.38 -12.55
C GLY A 122 8.94 14.05 -13.28
N ALA A 123 10.10 13.47 -13.58
CA ALA A 123 10.19 12.24 -14.38
C ALA A 123 9.39 11.10 -13.74
N THR A 124 8.60 10.39 -14.56
CA THR A 124 7.66 9.33 -14.15
C THR A 124 8.24 8.33 -13.14
N CYS A 125 9.50 7.90 -13.36
CA CYS A 125 10.21 6.94 -12.50
C CYS A 125 11.32 7.61 -11.67
N TYR A 126 11.14 8.88 -11.30
CA TYR A 126 12.09 9.66 -10.50
C TYR A 126 13.49 9.77 -11.15
N GLY A 127 13.57 9.64 -12.48
CA GLY A 127 14.85 9.63 -13.20
C GLY A 127 15.71 8.38 -12.97
N LEU A 128 15.17 7.35 -12.32
CA LEU A 128 15.89 6.11 -12.02
C LEU A 128 15.69 5.06 -13.11
N SER A 129 16.71 4.22 -13.30
CA SER A 129 16.56 2.96 -14.03
C SER A 129 15.70 1.98 -13.22
N ALA A 130 15.11 0.98 -13.89
CA ALA A 130 14.35 -0.08 -13.21
C ALA A 130 15.17 -0.81 -12.13
N ALA A 131 16.44 -1.13 -12.42
CA ALA A 131 17.33 -1.77 -11.46
C ALA A 131 17.62 -0.87 -10.25
N SER A 132 17.86 0.42 -10.48
CA SER A 132 18.06 1.41 -9.40
C SER A 132 16.81 1.55 -8.53
N MET A 133 15.62 1.60 -9.13
CA MET A 133 14.35 1.66 -8.42
C MET A 133 14.13 0.42 -7.53
N VAL A 134 14.35 -0.78 -8.08
CA VAL A 134 14.22 -2.04 -7.32
C VAL A 134 15.21 -2.08 -6.16
N ASN A 135 16.45 -1.59 -6.34
CA ASN A 135 17.42 -1.50 -5.25
C ASN A 135 17.01 -0.50 -4.18
N TRP A 136 16.46 0.65 -4.58
CA TRP A 136 15.96 1.65 -3.66
C TRP A 136 14.79 1.12 -2.81
N ILE A 137 13.82 0.46 -3.45
CA ILE A 137 12.68 -0.19 -2.76
C ILE A 137 13.21 -1.21 -1.75
N ARG A 138 14.13 -2.09 -2.16
CA ARG A 138 14.72 -3.10 -1.26
C ARG A 138 15.40 -2.47 -0.05
N ASP A 139 16.14 -1.38 -0.24
CA ASP A 139 16.83 -0.66 0.83
C ASP A 139 15.85 -0.09 1.87
N PHE A 140 14.74 0.51 1.41
CA PHE A 140 13.66 0.96 2.28
C PHE A 140 13.05 -0.20 3.07
N LEU A 141 12.64 -1.27 2.36
CA LEU A 141 11.91 -2.39 2.96
C LEU A 141 12.77 -3.14 3.99
N ASN A 142 14.05 -3.38 3.68
CA ASN A 142 14.99 -4.02 4.59
C ASN A 142 15.25 -3.17 5.83
N THR A 143 15.41 -1.85 5.66
CA THR A 143 15.63 -0.93 6.78
C THR A 143 14.41 -0.90 7.72
N TYR A 144 13.21 -0.84 7.15
CA TYR A 144 11.97 -0.89 7.92
C TYR A 144 11.84 -2.22 8.68
N LYS A 145 12.07 -3.35 7.99
CA LYS A 145 11.97 -4.68 8.60
C LYS A 145 13.00 -4.87 9.71
N ALA A 146 14.22 -4.39 9.54
CA ALA A 146 15.26 -4.46 10.56
C ALA A 146 14.89 -3.71 11.86
N ARG A 147 14.04 -2.68 11.77
CA ARG A 147 13.62 -1.86 12.92
C ARG A 147 12.32 -2.31 13.56
N THR A 148 11.42 -2.93 12.79
CA THR A 148 10.08 -3.28 13.26
C THR A 148 9.81 -4.78 13.33
N GLY A 149 10.65 -5.60 12.69
CA GLY A 149 10.41 -7.02 12.47
C GLY A 149 9.35 -7.32 11.42
N ARG A 150 8.75 -6.31 10.76
CA ARG A 150 7.63 -6.49 9.83
C ARG A 150 8.04 -6.19 8.39
N ASP A 151 7.51 -6.97 7.45
CA ASP A 151 7.54 -6.64 6.03
C ASP A 151 6.54 -5.49 5.78
N PRO A 152 7.00 -4.33 5.25
CA PRO A 152 6.09 -3.25 4.88
C PRO A 152 5.10 -3.68 3.81
N VAL A 153 3.91 -3.08 3.83
CA VAL A 153 2.99 -3.13 2.70
C VAL A 153 3.56 -2.26 1.57
N ILE A 154 3.42 -2.70 0.32
CA ILE A 154 3.78 -1.89 -0.85
C ILE A 154 2.49 -1.40 -1.49
N TYR A 155 2.29 -0.09 -1.51
CA TYR A 155 1.26 0.57 -2.30
C TYR A 155 1.80 0.98 -3.68
N THR A 156 1.10 0.58 -4.74
CA THR A 156 1.42 0.93 -6.13
C THR A 156 0.24 0.61 -7.06
N ASN A 157 0.32 1.03 -8.32
CA ASN A 157 -0.52 0.52 -9.40
C ASN A 157 0.28 -0.34 -10.40
N LEU A 158 -0.43 -1.10 -11.26
CA LEU A 158 0.16 -2.00 -12.25
C LEU A 158 1.07 -1.29 -13.26
N ASP A 159 0.64 -0.14 -13.77
CA ASP A 159 1.32 0.55 -14.86
C ASP A 159 2.65 1.16 -14.37
N TRP A 160 2.62 1.85 -13.23
CA TRP A 160 3.83 2.40 -12.61
C TRP A 160 4.82 1.30 -12.26
N TRP A 161 4.36 0.23 -11.61
CA TRP A 161 5.25 -0.88 -11.23
C TRP A 161 5.91 -1.52 -12.45
N SER A 162 5.13 -1.79 -13.50
CA SER A 162 5.63 -2.40 -14.74
C SER A 162 6.70 -1.53 -15.39
N ARG A 163 6.42 -0.22 -15.51
CA ARG A 163 7.32 0.75 -16.15
C ARG A 163 8.58 1.03 -15.33
N CYS A 164 8.43 1.28 -14.03
CA CYS A 164 9.50 1.81 -13.20
C CYS A 164 10.31 0.74 -12.46
N THR A 165 9.87 -0.52 -12.45
CA THR A 165 10.62 -1.63 -11.85
C THR A 165 10.97 -2.74 -12.85
N GLY A 166 10.54 -2.63 -14.11
CA GLY A 166 10.61 -3.73 -15.08
C GLY A 166 9.69 -4.88 -14.70
N ASN A 167 8.55 -4.57 -14.08
CA ASN A 167 7.59 -5.53 -13.51
C ASN A 167 8.24 -6.55 -12.57
N SER A 168 9.13 -6.08 -11.68
CA SER A 168 9.94 -6.93 -10.82
C SER A 168 9.09 -7.84 -9.93
N THR A 169 9.50 -9.10 -9.77
CA THR A 169 8.90 -10.10 -8.89
C THR A 169 9.56 -10.18 -7.51
N ALA A 170 10.56 -9.33 -7.25
CA ALA A 170 11.48 -9.47 -6.11
C ALA A 170 10.82 -9.42 -4.72
N PHE A 171 9.60 -8.91 -4.60
CA PHE A 171 8.92 -8.65 -3.32
C PHE A 171 7.60 -9.42 -3.17
N ASN A 172 7.22 -10.21 -4.17
CA ASN A 172 5.88 -10.78 -4.28
C ASN A 172 5.57 -11.94 -3.31
N SER A 173 6.60 -12.48 -2.66
CA SER A 173 6.51 -13.56 -1.68
C SER A 173 6.60 -13.09 -0.23
N THR A 174 7.04 -11.85 0.00
CA THR A 174 7.32 -11.30 1.35
C THR A 174 6.45 -10.10 1.69
N ASN A 175 6.28 -9.17 0.76
CA ASN A 175 5.62 -7.89 1.05
C ASN A 175 4.14 -7.94 0.66
N PRO A 176 3.22 -7.58 1.57
CA PRO A 176 1.81 -7.44 1.22
C PRO A 176 1.62 -6.38 0.13
N LEU A 177 0.74 -6.66 -0.85
CA LEU A 177 0.41 -5.70 -1.91
C LEU A 177 -0.84 -4.91 -1.53
N TRP A 178 -0.73 -3.59 -1.59
CA TRP A 178 -1.85 -2.66 -1.65
C TRP A 178 -1.95 -2.11 -3.07
N VAL A 179 -2.90 -2.61 -3.86
CA VAL A 179 -2.99 -2.24 -5.28
C VAL A 179 -4.00 -1.10 -5.47
N ALA A 180 -3.59 -0.05 -6.18
CA ALA A 180 -4.49 0.99 -6.64
C ALA A 180 -5.06 0.63 -8.02
N ARG A 181 -6.40 0.53 -8.10
CA ARG A 181 -7.12 0.38 -9.37
C ARG A 181 -8.59 0.77 -9.20
N TYR A 182 -8.98 1.90 -9.77
CA TYR A 182 -10.36 2.38 -9.67
C TYR A 182 -11.25 1.74 -10.73
N ALA A 183 -11.77 0.56 -10.42
CA ALA A 183 -12.57 -0.26 -11.31
C ALA A 183 -13.50 -1.18 -10.50
N SER A 184 -14.30 -2.01 -11.18
CA SER A 184 -15.14 -3.02 -10.51
C SER A 184 -14.37 -4.24 -9.98
N ALA A 185 -13.10 -4.40 -10.37
CA ALA A 185 -12.22 -5.48 -9.93
C ALA A 185 -10.74 -5.03 -9.93
N PRO A 186 -9.86 -5.64 -9.10
CA PRO A 186 -8.44 -5.30 -9.03
C PRO A 186 -7.65 -5.68 -10.30
N GLY A 187 -8.19 -6.56 -11.14
CA GLY A 187 -7.59 -6.96 -12.42
C GLY A 187 -6.22 -7.63 -12.26
N THR A 188 -5.38 -7.51 -13.29
CA THR A 188 -4.00 -8.03 -13.27
C THR A 188 -3.18 -7.31 -12.19
N LEU A 189 -2.51 -8.10 -11.34
CA LEU A 189 -1.64 -7.58 -10.29
C LEU A 189 -0.21 -7.35 -10.83
N PRO A 190 0.49 -6.30 -10.37
CA PRO A 190 1.90 -6.09 -10.70
C PRO A 190 2.78 -7.21 -10.16
N GLY A 191 4.01 -7.32 -10.68
CA GLY A 191 5.12 -8.07 -10.07
C GLY A 191 4.87 -9.55 -9.81
N GLY A 192 3.88 -10.15 -10.47
CA GLY A 192 3.47 -11.53 -10.22
C GLY A 192 2.96 -11.78 -8.80
N TRP A 193 2.45 -10.76 -8.09
CA TRP A 193 1.80 -10.98 -6.80
C TRP A 193 0.64 -11.98 -6.96
N PRO A 194 0.57 -13.02 -6.12
CA PRO A 194 -0.48 -14.03 -6.24
C PRO A 194 -1.85 -13.50 -5.84
N PHE A 195 -1.88 -12.50 -4.96
CA PHE A 195 -3.09 -11.84 -4.47
C PHE A 195 -2.75 -10.42 -3.99
N HIS A 196 -3.75 -9.53 -4.00
CA HIS A 196 -3.67 -8.25 -3.27
C HIS A 196 -4.01 -8.51 -1.81
N THR A 197 -3.37 -7.80 -0.90
CA THR A 197 -3.75 -7.74 0.52
C THR A 197 -4.77 -6.63 0.75
N ILE A 198 -4.57 -5.48 0.11
CA ILE A 198 -5.50 -4.34 0.12
C ILE A 198 -5.72 -3.89 -1.33
N TRP A 199 -6.93 -3.47 -1.66
CA TRP A 199 -7.28 -2.88 -2.94
C TRP A 199 -7.91 -1.50 -2.72
N GLN A 200 -7.25 -0.45 -3.21
CA GLN A 200 -7.82 0.89 -3.30
C GLN A 200 -8.67 0.96 -4.59
N TYR A 201 -9.99 1.04 -4.43
CA TYR A 201 -10.96 0.84 -5.52
C TYR A 201 -11.70 2.11 -5.94
N SER A 202 -11.60 3.20 -5.18
CA SER A 202 -12.18 4.51 -5.50
C SER A 202 -11.37 5.59 -4.80
N SER A 203 -11.32 6.79 -5.39
CA SER A 203 -10.81 8.01 -4.75
C SER A 203 -11.92 8.99 -4.32
N THR A 204 -13.19 8.61 -4.52
CA THR A 204 -14.35 9.48 -4.27
C THR A 204 -15.28 8.86 -3.21
N PRO A 205 -15.75 9.65 -2.22
CA PRO A 205 -15.38 11.05 -1.92
C PRO A 205 -14.02 11.21 -1.20
N ILE A 206 -13.47 10.07 -0.75
CA ILE A 206 -12.18 9.89 -0.11
C ILE A 206 -11.68 8.52 -0.59
N ASP A 207 -10.37 8.27 -0.56
CA ASP A 207 -9.84 6.97 -0.97
C ASP A 207 -10.52 5.83 -0.21
N GLN A 208 -10.96 4.82 -0.96
CA GLN A 208 -11.72 3.68 -0.47
C GLN A 208 -10.92 2.41 -0.65
N ASP A 209 -10.73 1.69 0.44
CA ASP A 209 -9.96 0.45 0.45
C ASP A 209 -10.80 -0.75 0.84
N ARG A 210 -10.38 -1.90 0.31
CA ARG A 210 -10.89 -3.19 0.69
C ARG A 210 -9.75 -4.15 1.02
N PHE A 211 -9.76 -4.67 2.24
CA PHE A 211 -8.86 -5.73 2.66
C PHE A 211 -9.35 -7.09 2.16
N ASN A 212 -8.43 -7.90 1.64
CA ASN A 212 -8.68 -9.25 1.15
C ASN A 212 -8.68 -10.26 2.31
N GLY A 213 -9.83 -10.41 2.95
CA GLY A 213 -10.04 -11.31 4.08
C GLY A 213 -11.05 -10.76 5.07
N ASP A 214 -11.42 -11.57 6.06
CA ASP A 214 -12.29 -11.14 7.16
C ASP A 214 -11.56 -10.32 8.23
N GLN A 215 -12.30 -9.87 9.24
CA GLN A 215 -11.78 -9.10 10.36
C GLN A 215 -10.69 -9.85 11.14
N SER A 216 -10.79 -11.18 11.28
CA SER A 216 -9.78 -11.98 11.99
C SER A 216 -8.46 -11.97 11.25
N ARG A 217 -8.49 -12.02 9.92
CA ARG A 217 -7.30 -11.96 9.07
C ARG A 217 -6.68 -10.56 9.05
N LEU A 218 -7.50 -9.50 9.14
CA LEU A 218 -7.00 -8.14 9.32
C LEU A 218 -6.29 -7.96 10.67
N VAL A 219 -6.86 -8.49 11.76
CA VAL A 219 -6.20 -8.52 13.08
C VAL A 219 -4.90 -9.34 13.03
N ALA A 220 -4.88 -10.46 12.30
CA ALA A 220 -3.66 -11.24 12.10
C ALA A 220 -2.57 -10.44 11.38
N LEU A 221 -2.92 -9.67 10.35
CA LEU A 221 -1.97 -8.76 9.69
C LEU A 221 -1.40 -7.72 10.67
N ALA A 222 -2.25 -7.13 11.52
CA ALA A 222 -1.81 -6.18 12.53
C ALA A 222 -0.87 -6.83 13.57
N ASN A 223 -1.15 -8.05 13.99
CA ASN A 223 -0.33 -8.77 14.97
C ASN A 223 1.00 -9.30 14.44
N GLY A 224 1.11 -9.56 13.13
CA GLY A 224 2.31 -10.17 12.56
C GLY A 224 2.48 -11.64 12.84
#